data_AF-A0A1J4K0G2-F1
#
_entry.id   AF-A0A1J4K0G2-F1
#
_cell.length_a   1.000
_cell.length_b   1.000
_cell.length_c   1.000
_cell.angle_alpha   90.00
_cell.angle_beta   90.00
_cell.angle_gamma   90.00
#
_symmetry.space_group_name_H-M   'P 1'
#
loop_
_entity.id
_entity.type
_entity.pdbx_description
1 polymer ?
#
loop_
_entity_poly.entity_id
_entity_poly.type
_entity_poly.pdbx_seq_one_letter_code
_entity_poly.pdbx_strand_id
1 'polypeptide(L)'
;MSQCSSQRSTSTPMTLEESTHKVIRLQEAIATASAMKNYERSAQLQSMLDKHMIIHNKLVAASQEDLTQAKIDALERTKLETESEILRSLINQMHVIYSLYDRDYAELEKRHNETIENLQAMFSKPKYTTISLSPNLRALQRAETFYAKNKDFRAAAAIRNQIRQLSQREMEDFKQTTTNTIEAKIRDAVHKYQTEQKCFAERLQNEKNLLKKETMKTIMGLDNRFRKKLQKATGKKDYDFGLLTEFKDTVFNSIDNEFREFAVNLQKNYNAAKRSTNEAKEVAEPRPINTAPYTTRAAKVATRAPRRRATQRSYNERNNEDDERFMNTFRRRNRAFDISLPLSK
;
A
#
# COMPACT_ATOMS: atom_id res chain seq x y z
N MET A 1 -14.41 -48.11 -75.79
CA MET A 1 -14.40 -47.17 -74.65
C MET A 1 -13.07 -47.34 -73.92
N SER A 2 -12.13 -46.45 -74.16
CA SER A 2 -10.80 -46.45 -73.53
C SER A 2 -10.91 -45.82 -72.14
N GLN A 3 -10.65 -46.59 -71.09
CA GLN A 3 -10.47 -46.05 -69.75
C GLN A 3 -9.00 -45.68 -69.56
N CYS A 4 -8.77 -44.38 -69.42
CA CYS A 4 -7.50 -43.73 -69.19
C CYS A 4 -7.12 -43.91 -67.72
N SER A 5 -6.15 -44.78 -67.44
CA SER A 5 -5.56 -44.97 -66.11
C SER A 5 -4.61 -43.81 -65.80
N SER A 6 -5.09 -42.78 -65.11
CA SER A 6 -4.24 -41.75 -64.51
C SER A 6 -3.49 -42.33 -63.31
N GLN A 7 -2.24 -42.75 -63.54
CA GLN A 7 -1.28 -43.04 -62.48
C GLN A 7 -0.94 -41.72 -61.76
N ARG A 8 -1.47 -41.54 -60.55
CA ARG A 8 -0.99 -40.52 -59.61
C ARG A 8 0.39 -40.95 -59.14
N SER A 9 1.43 -40.27 -59.60
CA SER A 9 2.78 -40.43 -59.07
C SER A 9 2.81 -39.98 -57.61
N THR A 10 3.04 -40.92 -56.70
CA THR A 10 3.40 -40.67 -55.31
C THR A 10 4.84 -40.13 -55.28
N SER A 11 5.00 -38.84 -55.54
CA SER A 11 6.29 -38.15 -55.42
C SER A 11 6.60 -37.96 -53.94
N THR A 12 7.47 -38.81 -53.38
CA THR A 12 8.04 -38.59 -52.05
C THR A 12 8.69 -37.19 -52.01
N PRO A 13 8.37 -36.34 -51.01
CA PRO A 13 8.97 -35.02 -50.91
C PRO A 13 10.47 -35.16 -50.62
N MET A 14 11.30 -34.56 -51.48
CA MET A 14 12.76 -34.58 -51.37
C MET A 14 13.24 -33.75 -50.17
N THR A 15 14.15 -34.30 -49.38
CA THR A 15 14.76 -33.62 -48.23
C THR A 15 15.87 -32.65 -48.64
N LEU A 16 16.25 -31.72 -47.76
CA LEU A 16 17.36 -30.77 -48.03
C LEU A 16 18.68 -31.52 -48.28
N GLU A 17 18.99 -32.54 -47.48
CA GLU A 17 20.20 -33.35 -47.65
C GLU A 17 20.21 -34.07 -49.01
N GLU A 18 19.12 -34.73 -49.39
CA GLU A 18 18.99 -35.37 -50.71
C GLU A 18 19.14 -34.35 -51.85
N SER A 19 18.62 -33.14 -51.65
CA SER A 19 18.72 -32.05 -52.62
C SER A 19 20.16 -31.56 -52.76
N THR A 20 20.90 -31.38 -51.66
CA THR A 20 22.33 -31.00 -51.69
C THR A 20 23.17 -32.04 -52.43
N HIS A 21 22.99 -33.33 -52.13
CA HIS A 21 23.69 -34.40 -52.82
C HIS A 21 23.39 -34.44 -54.31
N LYS A 22 22.15 -34.15 -54.71
CA LYS A 22 21.77 -34.15 -56.13
C LYS A 22 22.32 -32.95 -56.89
N VAL A 23 22.41 -31.77 -56.26
CA VAL A 23 23.10 -30.60 -56.82
C VAL A 23 24.58 -30.93 -57.07
N ILE A 24 25.27 -31.51 -56.09
CA ILE A 24 26.69 -31.89 -56.20
C ILE A 24 26.89 -32.90 -57.34
N ARG A 25 26.08 -33.97 -57.39
CA ARG A 25 26.18 -34.98 -58.46
C ARG A 25 25.95 -34.38 -59.86
N LEU A 26 25.00 -33.46 -60.00
CA LEU A 26 24.74 -32.79 -61.28
C LEU A 26 25.90 -31.89 -61.69
N GLN A 27 26.50 -31.15 -60.73
CA GLN A 27 27.70 -30.34 -60.98
C GLN A 27 28.89 -31.20 -61.41
N GLU A 28 29.15 -32.33 -60.74
CA GLU A 28 30.20 -33.28 -61.11
C GLU A 28 29.96 -33.93 -62.49
N ALA A 29 28.70 -34.27 -62.80
CA ALA A 29 28.31 -34.83 -64.10
C ALA A 29 28.48 -33.80 -65.24
N ILE A 30 28.22 -32.52 -64.98
CA ILE A 30 28.46 -31.42 -65.94
C ILE A 30 29.96 -31.24 -66.16
N ALA A 31 30.76 -31.23 -65.09
CA ALA A 31 32.21 -31.09 -65.17
C ALA A 31 32.87 -32.23 -65.97
N THR A 32 32.45 -33.48 -65.73
CA THR A 32 32.91 -34.66 -66.48
C THR A 32 32.46 -34.62 -67.94
N ALA A 33 31.21 -34.28 -68.23
CA ALA A 33 30.72 -34.15 -69.62
C ALA A 33 31.44 -33.04 -70.39
N SER A 34 31.75 -31.93 -69.73
CA SER A 34 32.53 -30.81 -70.29
C SER A 34 33.98 -31.21 -70.57
N ALA A 35 34.62 -31.95 -69.66
CA ALA A 35 35.97 -32.48 -69.85
C ALA A 35 36.04 -33.47 -71.04
N MET A 36 34.98 -34.24 -71.27
CA MET A 36 34.82 -35.13 -72.44
C MET A 36 34.42 -34.41 -73.73
N LYS A 37 34.30 -33.06 -73.72
CA LYS A 37 33.84 -32.24 -74.86
C LYS A 37 32.43 -32.60 -75.37
N ASN A 38 31.60 -33.21 -74.53
CA ASN A 38 30.21 -33.53 -74.86
C ASN A 38 29.27 -32.39 -74.42
N TYR A 39 29.24 -31.33 -75.23
CA TYR A 39 28.52 -30.10 -74.91
C TYR A 39 27.00 -30.26 -74.90
N GLU A 40 26.44 -31.14 -75.74
CA GLU A 40 25.00 -31.40 -75.78
C GLU A 40 24.52 -32.05 -74.48
N ARG A 41 25.24 -33.07 -74.00
CA ARG A 41 24.97 -33.69 -72.70
C ARG A 41 25.17 -32.71 -71.55
N SER A 42 26.20 -31.86 -71.62
CA SER A 42 26.42 -30.80 -70.64
C SER A 42 25.26 -29.81 -70.57
N ALA A 43 24.70 -29.39 -71.71
CA ALA A 43 23.55 -28.48 -71.77
C ALA A 43 22.27 -29.10 -71.18
N GLN A 44 22.03 -30.40 -71.44
CA GLN A 44 20.91 -31.12 -70.84
C GLN A 44 21.05 -31.22 -69.32
N LEU A 45 22.24 -31.56 -68.82
CA LEU A 45 22.52 -31.63 -67.39
C LEU A 45 22.43 -30.25 -66.71
N GLN A 46 22.85 -29.19 -67.40
CA GLN A 46 22.69 -27.81 -66.91
C GLN A 46 21.21 -27.44 -66.74
N SER A 47 20.36 -27.75 -67.73
CA SER A 47 18.91 -27.53 -67.61
C SER A 47 18.29 -28.29 -66.43
N MET A 48 18.77 -29.51 -66.16
CA MET A 48 18.36 -30.28 -64.99
C MET A 48 18.84 -29.66 -63.68
N LEU A 49 20.08 -29.17 -63.63
CA LEU A 49 20.62 -28.46 -62.48
C LEU A 49 19.82 -27.20 -62.17
N ASP A 50 19.51 -26.37 -63.18
CA ASP A 50 18.75 -25.13 -62.99
C ASP A 50 17.36 -25.40 -62.39
N LYS A 51 16.64 -26.40 -62.90
CA LYS A 51 15.35 -26.85 -62.34
C LYS A 51 15.51 -27.33 -60.89
N HIS A 52 16.59 -28.07 -60.60
CA HIS A 52 16.85 -28.59 -59.27
C HIS A 52 17.26 -27.49 -58.27
N MET A 53 17.99 -26.48 -58.73
CA MET A 53 18.42 -25.35 -57.93
C MET A 53 17.22 -24.55 -57.40
N ILE A 54 16.12 -24.45 -58.16
CA ILE A 54 14.88 -23.84 -57.66
C ILE A 54 14.34 -24.60 -56.45
N ILE A 55 14.31 -25.94 -56.51
CA ILE A 55 13.84 -26.79 -55.41
C ILE A 55 14.82 -26.71 -54.23
N HIS A 56 16.12 -26.76 -54.50
CA HIS A 56 17.15 -26.63 -53.49
C HIS A 56 17.04 -25.29 -52.74
N ASN A 57 16.93 -24.18 -53.45
CA ASN A 57 16.77 -22.85 -52.84
C ASN A 57 15.51 -22.75 -51.99
N LYS A 58 14.40 -23.39 -52.39
CA LYS A 58 13.18 -23.47 -51.57
C LYS A 58 13.41 -24.26 -50.28
N LEU A 59 14.10 -25.39 -50.35
CA LEU A 59 14.42 -26.21 -49.17
C LEU A 59 15.40 -25.51 -48.22
N VAL A 60 16.39 -24.78 -48.76
CA VAL A 60 17.32 -23.95 -47.98
C VAL A 60 16.56 -22.82 -47.28
N ALA A 61 15.65 -22.14 -47.99
CA ALA A 61 14.82 -21.09 -47.40
C ALA A 61 13.94 -21.64 -46.26
N ALA A 62 13.29 -22.78 -46.47
CA ALA A 62 12.47 -23.43 -45.43
C ALA A 62 13.31 -23.83 -44.20
N SER A 63 14.48 -24.43 -44.39
CA SER A 63 15.37 -24.77 -43.27
C SER A 63 15.87 -23.54 -42.51
N GLN A 64 16.14 -22.44 -43.21
CA GLN A 64 16.51 -21.17 -42.57
C GLN A 64 15.34 -20.58 -41.78
N GLU A 65 14.11 -20.67 -42.29
CA GLU A 65 12.89 -20.28 -41.59
C GLU A 65 12.71 -21.09 -40.30
N ASP A 66 12.85 -22.41 -40.35
CA ASP A 66 12.78 -23.30 -39.19
C ASP A 66 13.81 -22.91 -38.12
N LEU A 67 15.06 -22.63 -38.52
CA LEU A 67 16.12 -22.18 -37.61
C LEU A 67 15.78 -20.82 -36.97
N THR A 68 15.19 -19.89 -37.74
CA THR A 68 14.75 -18.60 -37.19
C THR A 68 13.58 -18.77 -36.22
N GLN A 69 12.66 -19.67 -36.50
CA GLN A 69 11.52 -19.96 -35.63
C GLN A 69 12.00 -20.58 -34.32
N ALA A 70 12.89 -21.57 -34.36
CA ALA A 70 13.47 -22.17 -33.16
C ALA A 70 14.16 -21.14 -32.25
N LYS A 71 14.83 -20.14 -32.84
CA LYS A 71 15.44 -19.02 -32.08
C LYS A 71 14.38 -18.09 -31.46
N ILE A 72 13.27 -17.84 -32.15
CA ILE A 72 12.16 -17.04 -31.62
C ILE A 72 11.52 -17.77 -30.44
N ASP A 73 11.21 -19.06 -30.58
CA ASP A 73 10.62 -19.88 -29.53
C ASP A 73 11.53 -19.94 -28.28
N ALA A 74 12.84 -20.06 -28.47
CA ALA A 74 13.81 -20.01 -27.37
C ALA A 74 13.80 -18.64 -26.66
N LEU A 75 13.72 -17.54 -27.40
CA LEU A 75 13.60 -16.20 -26.83
C LEU A 75 12.29 -16.03 -26.06
N GLU A 76 11.17 -16.55 -26.56
CA GLU A 76 9.88 -16.51 -25.88
C GLU A 76 9.89 -17.27 -24.56
N ARG A 77 10.52 -18.44 -24.49
CA ARG A 77 10.68 -19.18 -23.23
C ARG A 77 11.43 -18.36 -22.19
N THR A 78 12.58 -17.79 -22.59
CA THR A 78 13.36 -16.93 -21.67
C THR A 78 12.61 -15.66 -21.28
N LYS A 79 11.74 -15.14 -22.16
CA LYS A 79 10.87 -14.00 -21.89
C LYS A 79 9.84 -14.35 -20.82
N LEU A 80 9.13 -15.46 -20.97
CA LEU A 80 8.16 -15.95 -19.97
C LEU A 80 8.81 -16.20 -18.60
N GLU A 81 10.02 -16.78 -18.57
CA GLU A 81 10.78 -16.95 -17.32
C GLU A 81 11.05 -15.60 -16.64
N THR A 82 11.56 -14.62 -17.39
CA THR A 82 11.84 -13.28 -16.83
C THR A 82 10.58 -12.51 -16.43
N GLU A 83 9.46 -12.69 -17.14
CA GLU A 83 8.15 -12.15 -16.74
C GLU A 83 7.72 -12.71 -15.38
N SER A 84 7.90 -14.03 -15.18
CA SER A 84 7.58 -14.68 -13.91
C SER A 84 8.43 -14.16 -12.74
N GLU A 85 9.70 -13.87 -12.98
CA GLU A 85 10.60 -13.29 -11.98
C GLU A 85 10.18 -11.87 -11.59
N ILE A 86 9.79 -11.05 -12.58
CA ILE A 86 9.27 -9.70 -12.34
C ILE A 86 8.00 -9.77 -11.49
N LEU A 87 7.07 -10.66 -11.83
CA LEU A 87 5.83 -10.85 -11.06
C LEU A 87 6.11 -11.25 -9.61
N ARG A 88 7.03 -12.19 -9.36
CA ARG A 88 7.42 -12.58 -8.00
C ARG A 88 8.02 -11.41 -7.22
N SER A 89 8.93 -10.66 -7.86
CA SER A 89 9.53 -9.48 -7.23
C SER A 89 8.49 -8.42 -6.90
N LEU A 90 7.52 -8.20 -7.79
CA LEU A 90 6.43 -7.26 -7.60
C LEU A 90 5.52 -7.66 -6.44
N ILE A 91 5.12 -8.94 -6.38
CA ILE A 91 4.31 -9.48 -5.28
C ILE A 91 5.02 -9.27 -3.94
N ASN A 92 6.32 -9.55 -3.88
CA ASN A 92 7.11 -9.33 -2.67
C ASN A 92 7.16 -7.84 -2.27
N GLN A 93 7.33 -6.94 -3.23
CA GLN A 93 7.29 -5.49 -2.97
C GLN A 93 5.94 -5.03 -2.45
N MET A 94 4.84 -5.51 -3.04
CA MET A 94 3.48 -5.22 -2.57
C MET A 94 3.28 -5.72 -1.14
N HIS A 95 3.72 -6.94 -0.83
CA HIS A 95 3.60 -7.49 0.52
C HIS A 95 4.36 -6.68 1.57
N VAL A 96 5.57 -6.21 1.23
CA VAL A 96 6.34 -5.31 2.10
C VAL A 96 5.57 -4.01 2.34
N ILE A 97 5.02 -3.40 1.28
CA ILE A 97 4.18 -2.19 1.41
C ILE A 97 2.99 -2.46 2.32
N TYR A 98 2.26 -3.55 2.12
CA TYR A 98 1.07 -3.89 2.92
C TYR A 98 1.42 -4.07 4.40
N SER A 99 2.47 -4.83 4.71
CA SER A 99 2.89 -5.06 6.10
C SER A 99 3.26 -3.76 6.83
N LEU A 100 3.91 -2.82 6.15
CA LEU A 100 4.26 -1.52 6.70
C LEU A 100 3.00 -0.67 6.96
N TYR A 101 2.10 -0.63 5.98
CA TYR A 101 0.87 0.14 6.08
C TYR A 101 -0.06 -0.43 7.16
N ASP A 102 -0.21 -1.75 7.26
CA ASP A 102 -0.97 -2.40 8.32
C ASP A 102 -0.44 -2.00 9.71
N ARG A 103 0.88 -2.02 9.90
CA ARG A 103 1.51 -1.62 11.17
C ARG A 103 1.30 -0.14 11.48
N ASP A 104 1.57 0.73 10.52
CA ASP A 104 1.46 2.18 10.71
C ASP A 104 0.01 2.59 10.96
N TYR A 105 -0.97 1.90 10.36
CA TYR A 105 -2.39 2.13 10.62
C TYR A 105 -2.82 1.61 11.99
N ALA A 106 -2.34 0.43 12.42
CA ALA A 106 -2.59 -0.07 13.76
C ALA A 106 -2.03 0.88 14.83
N GLU A 107 -0.85 1.47 14.59
CA GLU A 107 -0.28 2.48 15.49
C GLU A 107 -1.10 3.78 15.50
N LEU A 108 -1.61 4.22 14.34
CA LEU A 108 -2.51 5.37 14.26
C LEU A 108 -3.79 5.14 15.10
N GLU A 109 -4.41 3.98 14.97
CA GLU A 109 -5.61 3.64 15.73
C GLU A 109 -5.31 3.57 17.22
N LYS A 110 -4.21 2.92 17.61
CA LYS A 110 -3.76 2.87 19.00
C LYS A 110 -3.56 4.27 19.59
N ARG A 111 -2.82 5.15 18.90
CA ARG A 111 -2.59 6.54 19.36
C ARG A 111 -3.90 7.32 19.49
N HIS A 112 -4.85 7.09 18.58
CA HIS A 112 -6.17 7.72 18.67
C HIS A 112 -6.95 7.24 19.90
N ASN A 113 -7.02 5.93 20.11
CA ASN A 113 -7.71 5.34 21.26
C ASN A 113 -7.08 5.82 22.57
N GLU A 114 -5.76 5.80 22.69
CA GLU A 114 -5.03 6.35 23.83
C GLU A 114 -5.35 7.83 24.05
N THR A 115 -5.48 8.62 22.98
CA THR A 115 -5.85 10.04 23.09
C THR A 115 -7.27 10.21 23.64
N ILE A 116 -8.23 9.41 23.18
CA ILE A 116 -9.61 9.44 23.68
C ILE A 116 -9.67 8.98 25.14
N GLU A 117 -8.98 7.90 25.50
CA GLU A 117 -8.89 7.42 26.88
C GLU A 117 -8.24 8.46 27.81
N ASN A 118 -7.17 9.11 27.36
CA ASN A 118 -6.52 10.19 28.11
C ASN A 118 -7.44 11.39 28.31
N LEU A 119 -8.24 11.76 27.30
CA LEU A 119 -9.25 12.81 27.44
C LEU A 119 -10.31 12.39 28.47
N GLN A 120 -10.85 11.18 28.38
CA GLN A 120 -11.80 10.66 29.36
C GLN A 120 -11.23 10.66 30.79
N ALA A 121 -9.99 10.18 30.97
CA ALA A 121 -9.31 10.17 32.25
C ALA A 121 -8.95 11.57 32.77
N MET A 122 -8.73 12.54 31.88
CA MET A 122 -8.50 13.92 32.27
C MET A 122 -9.79 14.56 32.80
N PHE A 123 -10.91 14.33 32.14
CA PHE A 123 -12.21 14.92 32.48
C PHE A 123 -12.93 14.20 33.62
N SER A 124 -12.52 12.98 33.98
CA SER A 124 -13.00 12.32 35.21
C SER A 124 -12.37 12.89 36.50
N LYS A 125 -11.32 13.71 36.39
CA LYS A 125 -10.65 14.32 37.55
C LYS A 125 -11.58 15.28 38.30
N PRO A 126 -11.45 15.41 39.63
CA PRO A 126 -12.26 16.30 40.47
C PRO A 126 -12.35 17.74 39.97
N LYS A 127 -11.30 18.24 39.33
CA LYS A 127 -11.26 19.58 38.71
C LYS A 127 -12.41 19.83 37.72
N TYR A 128 -12.86 18.77 37.03
CA TYR A 128 -13.90 18.83 36.00
C TYR A 128 -15.22 18.18 36.45
N THR A 129 -15.25 17.49 37.60
CA THR A 129 -16.44 16.81 38.12
C THR A 129 -17.00 17.40 39.42
N THR A 130 -16.27 18.29 40.08
CA THR A 130 -16.70 18.93 41.34
C THR A 130 -16.96 20.42 41.15
N ILE A 131 -18.14 20.86 41.56
CA ILE A 131 -18.51 22.28 41.58
C ILE A 131 -17.99 22.90 42.87
N SER A 132 -17.15 23.92 42.75
CA SER A 132 -16.74 24.75 43.89
C SER A 132 -17.85 25.74 44.23
N LEU A 133 -18.19 25.89 45.51
CA LEU A 133 -19.11 26.93 45.96
C LEU A 133 -18.63 28.32 45.55
N SER A 134 -19.48 29.06 44.84
CA SER A 134 -19.22 30.45 44.50
C SER A 134 -19.13 31.33 45.76
N PRO A 135 -18.37 32.44 45.72
CA PRO A 135 -18.34 33.41 46.82
C PRO A 135 -19.74 33.94 47.18
N ASN A 136 -20.61 34.09 46.18
CA ASN A 136 -21.99 34.54 46.36
C ASN A 136 -22.83 33.53 47.13
N LEU A 137 -22.77 32.25 46.76
CA LEU A 137 -23.43 31.18 47.54
C LEU A 137 -22.91 31.12 48.98
N ARG A 138 -21.60 31.29 49.21
CA ARG A 138 -21.04 31.33 50.57
C ARG A 138 -21.56 32.52 51.38
N ALA A 139 -21.70 33.69 50.75
CA ALA A 139 -22.26 34.87 51.41
C ALA A 139 -23.73 34.67 51.77
N LEU A 140 -24.53 34.09 50.85
CA LEU A 140 -25.94 33.77 51.10
C LEU A 140 -26.10 32.72 52.22
N GLN A 141 -25.24 31.70 52.27
CA GLN A 141 -25.25 30.71 53.37
C GLN A 141 -24.93 31.37 54.74
N ARG A 142 -24.00 32.33 54.78
CA ARG A 142 -23.72 33.09 56.01
C ARG A 142 -24.90 33.98 56.41
N ALA A 143 -25.57 34.60 55.43
CA ALA A 143 -26.76 35.41 55.69
C ALA A 143 -27.93 34.55 56.20
N GLU A 144 -28.19 33.40 55.57
CA GLU A 144 -29.22 32.45 56.01
C GLU A 144 -28.99 32.01 57.46
N THR A 145 -27.77 31.61 57.81
CA THR A 145 -27.42 31.25 59.19
C THR A 145 -27.52 32.41 60.18
N PHE A 146 -27.24 33.64 59.75
CA PHE A 146 -27.40 34.84 60.58
C PHE A 146 -28.87 35.13 60.90
N TYR A 147 -29.75 35.18 59.89
CA TYR A 147 -31.18 35.43 60.09
C TYR A 147 -31.88 34.30 60.85
N ALA A 148 -31.47 33.04 60.61
CA ALA A 148 -31.97 31.89 61.37
C ALA A 148 -31.61 31.98 62.87
N LYS A 149 -30.37 32.39 63.19
CA LYS A 149 -29.94 32.62 64.60
C LYS A 149 -30.69 33.76 65.27
N ASN A 150 -31.03 34.80 64.51
CA ASN A 150 -31.80 35.95 65.00
C ASN A 150 -33.31 35.71 65.05
N LYS A 151 -33.78 34.47 64.81
CA LYS A 151 -35.20 34.05 64.78
C LYS A 151 -36.05 34.74 63.70
N ASP A 152 -35.43 35.35 62.69
CA ASP A 152 -36.14 35.86 61.51
C ASP A 152 -36.25 34.76 60.46
N PHE A 153 -37.20 33.85 60.69
CA PHE A 153 -37.39 32.67 59.84
C PHE A 153 -37.91 33.02 58.45
N ARG A 154 -38.62 34.14 58.29
CA ARG A 154 -39.14 34.57 56.99
C ARG A 154 -38.01 35.03 56.08
N ALA A 155 -37.07 35.84 56.59
CA ALA A 155 -35.88 36.23 55.86
C ALA A 155 -34.97 35.03 55.56
N ALA A 156 -34.75 34.14 56.53
CA ALA A 156 -33.95 32.94 56.34
C ALA A 156 -34.55 32.01 55.25
N ALA A 157 -35.87 31.82 55.23
CA ALA A 157 -36.54 31.02 54.21
C ALA A 157 -36.43 31.63 52.80
N ALA A 158 -36.55 32.95 52.69
CA ALA A 158 -36.36 33.66 51.42
C ALA A 158 -34.93 33.48 50.88
N ILE A 159 -33.92 33.63 51.74
CA ILE A 159 -32.51 33.42 51.38
C ILE A 159 -32.25 31.96 51.00
N ARG A 160 -32.86 31.00 51.71
CA ARG A 160 -32.74 29.57 51.38
C ARG A 160 -33.29 29.25 49.98
N ASN A 161 -34.41 29.86 49.60
CA ASN A 161 -34.95 29.72 48.24
C ASN A 161 -34.01 30.34 47.19
N GLN A 162 -33.40 31.48 47.49
CA GLN A 162 -32.40 32.13 46.63
C GLN A 162 -31.13 31.26 46.48
N ILE A 163 -30.65 30.64 47.57
CA ILE A 163 -29.54 29.67 47.54
C ILE A 163 -29.89 28.49 46.63
N ARG A 164 -31.10 27.93 46.72
CA ARG A 164 -31.53 26.80 45.89
C ARG A 164 -31.53 27.17 44.41
N GLN A 165 -32.13 28.30 44.04
CA GLN A 165 -32.20 28.74 42.65
C GLN A 165 -30.81 29.04 42.08
N LEU A 166 -29.96 29.75 42.83
CA LEU A 166 -28.61 30.08 42.40
C LEU A 166 -27.73 28.82 42.29
N SER A 167 -27.82 27.91 43.25
CA SER A 167 -27.09 26.64 43.23
C SER A 167 -27.49 25.76 42.04
N GLN A 168 -28.76 25.77 41.65
CA GLN A 168 -29.22 25.01 40.48
C GLN A 168 -28.67 25.62 39.18
N ARG A 169 -28.75 26.96 39.03
CA ARG A 169 -28.18 27.65 37.87
C ARG A 169 -26.67 27.43 37.75
N GLU A 170 -25.91 27.60 38.83
CA GLU A 170 -24.46 27.36 38.81
C GLU A 170 -24.11 25.91 38.46
N MET A 171 -24.95 24.94 38.85
CA MET A 171 -24.78 23.54 38.48
C MET A 171 -25.06 23.29 36.99
N GLU A 172 -26.13 23.86 36.44
CA GLU A 172 -26.48 23.77 35.02
C GLU A 172 -25.42 24.43 34.14
N ASP A 173 -24.96 25.63 34.50
CA ASP A 173 -23.91 26.37 33.78
C ASP A 173 -22.58 25.59 33.80
N PHE A 174 -22.22 25.02 34.95
CA PHE A 174 -21.01 24.19 35.08
C PHE A 174 -21.11 22.92 34.22
N LYS A 175 -22.25 22.23 34.25
CA LYS A 175 -22.50 21.05 33.40
C LYS A 175 -22.35 21.41 31.93
N GLN A 176 -23.05 22.46 31.48
CA GLN A 176 -23.02 22.88 30.08
C GLN A 176 -21.61 23.26 29.62
N THR A 177 -20.90 24.07 30.40
CA THR A 177 -19.55 24.54 30.05
C THR A 177 -18.55 23.38 30.00
N THR A 178 -18.65 22.46 30.96
CA THR A 178 -17.78 21.28 31.03
C THR A 178 -18.05 20.33 29.86
N THR A 179 -19.33 20.01 29.59
CA THR A 179 -19.73 19.19 28.45
C THR A 179 -19.25 19.79 27.13
N ASN A 180 -19.48 21.08 26.89
CA ASN A 180 -19.02 21.77 25.69
C ASN A 180 -17.49 21.67 25.51
N THR A 181 -16.73 21.77 26.61
CA THR A 181 -15.26 21.66 26.58
C THR A 181 -14.82 20.23 26.26
N ILE A 182 -15.47 19.23 26.86
CA ILE A 182 -15.21 17.80 26.59
C ILE A 182 -15.48 17.50 25.12
N GLU A 183 -16.66 17.88 24.62
CA GLU A 183 -17.07 17.66 23.24
C GLU A 183 -16.14 18.36 22.24
N ALA A 184 -15.70 19.58 22.53
CA ALA A 184 -14.72 20.27 21.70
C ALA A 184 -13.40 19.48 21.61
N LYS A 185 -12.87 19.00 22.75
CA LYS A 185 -11.63 18.22 22.77
C LYS A 185 -11.75 16.86 22.08
N ILE A 186 -12.89 16.18 22.23
CA ILE A 186 -13.15 14.92 21.52
C ILE A 186 -13.27 15.18 20.02
N ARG A 187 -14.01 16.20 19.59
CA ARG A 187 -14.12 16.58 18.17
C ARG A 187 -12.76 16.90 17.56
N ASP A 188 -11.92 17.66 18.24
CA ASP A 188 -10.56 17.97 17.77
C ASP A 188 -9.73 16.69 17.57
N ALA A 189 -9.79 15.74 18.53
CA ALA A 189 -9.08 14.48 18.44
C ALA A 189 -9.58 13.60 17.28
N VAL A 190 -10.90 13.55 17.06
CA VAL A 190 -11.52 12.85 15.93
C VAL A 190 -11.13 13.51 14.60
N HIS A 191 -11.16 14.84 14.51
CA HIS A 191 -10.74 15.57 13.30
C HIS A 191 -9.28 15.34 12.95
N LYS A 192 -8.40 15.32 13.96
CA LYS A 192 -6.97 14.99 13.77
C LYS A 192 -6.81 13.58 13.22
N TYR A 193 -7.48 12.60 13.82
CA TYR A 193 -7.47 11.21 13.33
C TYR A 193 -7.98 11.09 11.89
N GLN A 194 -9.09 11.74 11.54
CA GLN A 194 -9.64 11.73 10.19
C GLN A 194 -8.66 12.36 9.17
N THR A 195 -7.96 13.42 9.56
CA THR A 195 -6.93 14.05 8.73
C THR A 195 -5.77 13.09 8.48
N GLU A 196 -5.25 12.45 9.54
CA GLU A 196 -4.18 11.46 9.41
C GLU A 196 -4.61 10.25 8.55
N GLN A 197 -5.88 9.81 8.67
CA GLN A 197 -6.45 8.75 7.83
C GLN A 197 -6.50 9.13 6.34
N LYS A 198 -6.86 10.38 6.01
CA LYS A 198 -6.83 10.88 4.62
C LYS A 198 -5.42 10.91 4.06
N CYS A 199 -4.47 11.43 4.82
CA CYS A 199 -3.05 11.44 4.44
C CYS A 199 -2.52 10.01 4.22
N PHE A 200 -3.00 9.04 4.97
CA PHE A 200 -2.66 7.63 4.78
C PHE A 200 -3.15 7.09 3.43
N ALA A 201 -4.40 7.38 3.05
CA ALA A 201 -4.95 6.98 1.76
C ALA A 201 -4.18 7.61 0.58
N GLU A 202 -3.81 8.89 0.69
CA GLU A 202 -2.98 9.58 -0.30
C GLU A 202 -1.58 8.96 -0.42
N ARG A 203 -0.95 8.62 0.71
CA ARG A 203 0.35 7.94 0.71
C ARG A 203 0.28 6.56 0.04
N LEU A 204 -0.75 5.77 0.35
CA LEU A 204 -0.95 4.45 -0.27
C LEU A 204 -1.13 4.57 -1.79
N GLN A 205 -1.89 5.57 -2.24
CA GLN A 205 -2.06 5.85 -3.67
C GLN A 205 -0.76 6.29 -4.33
N ASN A 206 0.08 7.07 -3.64
CA ASN A 206 1.39 7.47 -4.14
C ASN A 206 2.35 6.27 -4.26
N GLU A 207 2.35 5.35 -3.29
CA GLU A 207 3.13 4.10 -3.37
C GLU A 207 2.69 3.24 -4.56
N LYS A 208 1.38 3.11 -4.78
CA LYS A 208 0.84 2.42 -5.96
C LYS A 208 1.38 3.03 -7.26
N ASN A 209 1.34 4.35 -7.38
CA ASN A 209 1.80 5.06 -8.57
C ASN A 209 3.31 4.92 -8.77
N LEU A 210 4.08 4.96 -7.68
CA LEU A 210 5.52 4.75 -7.70
C LEU A 210 5.86 3.33 -8.17
N LEU A 211 5.18 2.32 -7.62
CA LEU A 211 5.36 0.93 -7.98
C LEU A 211 5.05 0.69 -9.47
N LYS A 212 3.95 1.25 -9.99
CA LYS A 212 3.64 1.20 -11.43
C LYS A 212 4.73 1.85 -12.27
N LYS A 213 5.28 2.99 -11.84
CA LYS A 213 6.35 3.70 -12.56
C LYS A 213 7.65 2.89 -12.60
N GLU A 214 8.04 2.26 -11.50
CA GLU A 214 9.23 1.40 -11.44
C GLU A 214 9.04 0.12 -12.26
N THR A 215 7.85 -0.46 -12.20
CA THR A 215 7.47 -1.63 -13.01
C THR A 215 7.49 -1.31 -14.50
N MET A 216 6.96 -0.15 -14.91
CA MET A 216 7.02 0.31 -16.30
C MET A 216 8.44 0.38 -16.84
N LYS A 217 9.36 0.98 -16.07
CA LYS A 217 10.78 1.07 -16.46
C LYS A 217 11.39 -0.31 -16.66
N THR A 218 11.04 -1.26 -15.78
CA THR A 218 11.53 -2.64 -15.85
C THR A 218 11.02 -3.34 -17.10
N ILE A 219 9.72 -3.22 -17.40
CA ILE A 219 9.09 -3.77 -18.61
C ILE A 219 9.69 -3.15 -19.88
N MET A 220 9.81 -1.83 -19.95
CA MET A 220 10.45 -1.14 -21.07
C MET A 220 11.91 -1.57 -21.26
N GLY A 221 12.66 -1.74 -20.17
CA GLY A 221 14.02 -2.25 -20.21
C GLY A 221 14.09 -3.70 -20.71
N LEU A 222 13.10 -4.52 -20.38
CA LEU A 222 12.99 -5.90 -20.83
C LEU A 222 12.65 -5.97 -22.33
N ASP A 223 11.65 -5.22 -22.77
CA ASP A 223 11.24 -5.12 -24.16
C ASP A 223 12.39 -4.69 -25.08
N ASN A 224 13.13 -3.64 -24.70
CA ASN A 224 14.33 -3.23 -25.43
C ASN A 224 15.43 -4.30 -25.48
N ARG A 225 15.59 -5.10 -24.41
CA ARG A 225 16.56 -6.21 -24.38
C ARG A 225 16.15 -7.33 -25.33
N PHE A 226 14.87 -7.71 -25.35
CA PHE A 226 14.35 -8.77 -26.22
C PHE A 226 14.33 -8.36 -27.69
N ARG A 227 13.92 -7.13 -28.02
CA ARG A 227 14.04 -6.59 -29.39
C ARG A 227 15.48 -6.64 -29.91
N LYS A 228 16.46 -6.26 -29.07
CA LYS A 228 17.89 -6.35 -29.43
C LYS A 228 18.36 -7.79 -29.63
N LYS A 229 17.96 -8.71 -28.75
CA LYS A 229 18.31 -10.14 -28.89
C LYS A 229 17.73 -10.74 -30.16
N LEU A 230 16.48 -10.43 -30.46
CA LEU A 230 15.82 -10.86 -31.69
C LEU A 230 16.52 -10.31 -32.93
N GLN A 231 16.77 -9.00 -32.98
CA GLN A 231 17.44 -8.39 -34.14
C GLN A 231 18.80 -9.06 -34.41
N LYS A 232 19.55 -9.42 -33.36
CA LYS A 232 20.80 -10.17 -33.50
C LYS A 232 20.61 -11.61 -33.97
N ALA A 233 19.53 -12.28 -33.54
CA ALA A 233 19.29 -13.69 -33.81
C ALA A 233 18.69 -13.96 -35.20
N THR A 234 17.82 -13.06 -35.68
CA THR A 234 17.00 -13.26 -36.89
C THR A 234 17.12 -12.13 -37.92
N GLY A 235 17.71 -10.98 -37.56
CA GLY A 235 17.73 -9.79 -38.41
C GLY A 235 16.38 -9.05 -38.50
N LYS A 236 15.31 -9.60 -37.92
CA LYS A 236 13.96 -9.00 -37.91
C LYS A 236 13.87 -7.91 -36.85
N LYS A 237 13.22 -6.78 -37.18
CA LYS A 237 13.00 -5.65 -36.26
C LYS A 237 11.56 -5.55 -35.74
N ASP A 238 10.60 -6.14 -36.45
CA ASP A 238 9.17 -5.85 -36.26
C ASP A 238 8.39 -6.94 -35.51
N TYR A 239 9.08 -7.85 -34.81
CA TYR A 239 8.39 -8.82 -33.96
C TYR A 239 8.02 -8.16 -32.63
N ASP A 240 6.73 -8.18 -32.32
CA ASP A 240 6.21 -7.73 -31.03
C ASP A 240 6.13 -8.91 -30.05
N PHE A 241 6.78 -8.75 -28.90
CA PHE A 241 6.73 -9.73 -27.81
C PHE A 241 5.51 -9.52 -26.89
N GLY A 242 4.66 -8.52 -27.13
CA GLY A 242 3.46 -8.26 -26.31
C GLY A 242 3.79 -7.73 -24.91
N LEU A 243 5.03 -7.33 -24.65
CA LEU A 243 5.51 -6.89 -23.34
C LEU A 243 4.90 -5.56 -22.90
N LEU A 244 4.78 -4.62 -23.85
CA LEU A 244 4.27 -3.27 -23.62
C LEU A 244 2.74 -3.17 -23.67
N THR A 245 2.08 -4.21 -24.15
CA THR A 245 0.62 -4.30 -24.27
C THR A 245 0.10 -5.28 -23.22
N GLU A 246 0.12 -6.58 -23.52
CA GLU A 246 -0.53 -7.62 -22.73
C GLU A 246 0.08 -7.79 -21.35
N PHE A 247 1.42 -7.92 -21.26
CA PHE A 247 2.09 -8.15 -19.98
C PHE A 247 1.95 -6.93 -19.06
N LYS A 248 2.25 -5.73 -19.59
CA LYS A 248 2.09 -4.47 -18.85
C LYS A 248 0.67 -4.29 -18.32
N ASP A 249 -0.34 -4.46 -19.17
CA ASP A 249 -1.72 -4.20 -18.77
C ASP A 249 -2.19 -5.23 -17.72
N THR A 250 -1.78 -6.50 -17.87
CA THR A 250 -2.02 -7.54 -16.86
C THR A 250 -1.40 -7.18 -15.51
N VAL A 251 -0.12 -6.77 -15.51
CA VAL A 251 0.60 -6.36 -14.30
C VAL A 251 -0.05 -5.14 -13.66
N PHE A 252 -0.42 -4.14 -14.45
CA PHE A 252 -1.00 -2.90 -13.93
C PHE A 252 -2.38 -3.11 -13.34
N ASN A 253 -3.19 -3.97 -13.97
CA ASN A 253 -4.50 -4.36 -13.46
C ASN A 253 -4.37 -5.15 -12.16
N SER A 254 -3.38 -6.05 -12.06
CA SER A 254 -3.07 -6.75 -10.81
C SER A 254 -2.70 -5.78 -9.69
N ILE A 255 -1.78 -4.84 -9.94
CA ILE A 255 -1.43 -3.80 -8.95
C ILE A 255 -2.67 -2.99 -8.53
N ASP A 256 -3.51 -2.56 -9.46
CA ASP A 256 -4.71 -1.79 -9.11
C ASP A 256 -5.71 -2.58 -8.27
N ASN A 257 -5.91 -3.87 -8.59
CA ASN A 257 -6.83 -4.72 -7.86
C ASN A 257 -6.32 -5.01 -6.45
N GLU A 258 -5.05 -5.39 -6.31
CA GLU A 258 -4.43 -5.70 -5.01
C GLU A 258 -4.44 -4.46 -4.08
N PHE A 259 -4.06 -3.28 -4.60
CA PHE A 259 -4.11 -2.06 -3.79
C PHE A 259 -5.55 -1.63 -3.43
N ARG A 260 -6.51 -1.85 -4.33
CA ARG A 260 -7.92 -1.56 -4.06
C ARG A 260 -8.45 -2.49 -2.97
N GLU A 261 -8.18 -3.78 -3.09
CA GLU A 261 -8.58 -4.79 -2.11
C GLU A 261 -7.94 -4.53 -0.75
N PHE A 262 -6.63 -4.24 -0.72
CA PHE A 262 -5.93 -3.86 0.50
C PHE A 262 -6.56 -2.64 1.17
N ALA A 263 -6.86 -1.57 0.42
CA ALA A 263 -7.50 -0.38 0.97
C ALA A 263 -8.89 -0.68 1.57
N VAL A 264 -9.69 -1.52 0.91
CA VAL A 264 -11.01 -1.96 1.40
C VAL A 264 -10.87 -2.81 2.67
N ASN A 265 -9.95 -3.77 2.68
CA ASN A 265 -9.70 -4.64 3.82
C ASN A 265 -9.22 -3.87 5.04
N LEU A 266 -8.30 -2.92 4.84
CA LEU A 266 -7.81 -2.03 5.88
C LEU A 266 -8.96 -1.19 6.46
N GLN A 267 -9.79 -0.58 5.61
CA GLN A 267 -10.95 0.17 6.08
C GLN A 267 -11.96 -0.71 6.85
N LYS A 268 -12.19 -1.95 6.39
CA LYS A 268 -13.13 -2.89 7.03
C LYS A 268 -12.63 -3.34 8.41
N ASN A 269 -11.37 -3.75 8.52
CA ASN A 269 -10.80 -4.29 9.76
C ASN A 269 -10.85 -3.25 10.89
N TYR A 270 -10.54 -2.00 10.57
CA TYR A 270 -10.44 -0.95 11.57
C TYR A 270 -11.73 -0.14 11.79
N ASN A 271 -12.69 -0.17 10.85
CA ASN A 271 -14.04 0.33 11.13
C ASN A 271 -14.86 -0.65 11.98
N ALA A 272 -14.57 -1.97 11.91
CA ALA A 272 -15.20 -2.96 12.77
C ALA A 272 -14.80 -2.79 14.25
N ALA A 273 -13.53 -2.46 14.52
CA ALA A 273 -13.03 -2.18 15.86
C ALA A 273 -13.77 -1.01 16.55
N LYS A 274 -14.13 0.05 15.80
CA LYS A 274 -14.90 1.20 16.31
C LYS A 274 -16.30 0.87 16.82
N ARG A 275 -16.92 -0.22 16.36
CA ARG A 275 -18.27 -0.61 16.83
C ARG A 275 -18.22 -1.31 18.18
N SER A 276 -17.10 -1.94 18.54
CA SER A 276 -16.95 -2.65 19.81
C SER A 276 -16.64 -1.73 21.00
N THR A 277 -16.07 -0.54 20.78
CA THR A 277 -15.63 0.36 21.87
C THR A 277 -16.65 1.43 22.26
N ASN A 278 -17.68 1.65 21.45
CA ASN A 278 -18.70 2.68 21.73
C ASN A 278 -19.82 2.22 22.68
N GLU A 279 -19.85 0.95 23.10
CA GLU A 279 -20.88 0.41 24.00
C GLU A 279 -20.59 0.56 25.50
N ALA A 280 -19.47 1.17 25.90
CA ALA A 280 -19.16 1.31 27.33
C ALA A 280 -18.52 2.66 27.69
N LYS A 281 -19.35 3.58 28.20
CA LYS A 281 -19.18 4.32 29.47
C LYS A 281 -20.00 5.61 29.43
N GLU A 282 -21.17 5.53 30.04
CA GLU A 282 -21.96 6.67 30.46
C GLU A 282 -21.08 7.61 31.30
N VAL A 283 -21.04 8.89 30.93
CA VAL A 283 -20.27 9.92 31.63
C VAL A 283 -20.84 10.04 33.04
N ALA A 284 -20.01 9.75 34.06
CA ALA A 284 -20.44 9.81 35.45
C ALA A 284 -21.01 11.20 35.79
N GLU A 285 -22.25 11.22 36.32
CA GLU A 285 -22.91 12.47 36.69
C GLU A 285 -22.09 13.25 37.74
N PRO A 286 -22.02 14.59 37.61
CA PRO A 286 -21.40 15.44 38.63
C PRO A 286 -22.09 15.24 39.97
N ARG A 287 -21.30 15.03 41.03
CA ARG A 287 -21.85 14.86 42.38
C ARG A 287 -22.52 16.15 42.83
N PRO A 288 -23.70 16.09 43.47
CA PRO A 288 -24.42 17.27 43.94
C PRO A 288 -23.55 18.07 44.94
N ILE A 289 -23.75 19.39 44.92
CA ILE A 289 -23.14 20.31 45.89
C ILE A 289 -23.59 19.87 47.29
N ASN A 290 -22.62 19.47 48.12
CA ASN A 290 -22.90 19.05 49.48
C ASN A 290 -23.23 20.30 50.32
N THR A 291 -24.52 20.60 50.49
CA THR A 291 -25.04 21.77 51.22
C THR A 291 -25.07 21.58 52.74
N ALA A 292 -24.37 20.56 53.26
CA ALA A 292 -24.32 20.30 54.69
C ALA A 292 -23.75 21.52 55.46
N PRO A 293 -24.33 21.86 56.63
CA PRO A 293 -23.87 22.98 57.43
C PRO A 293 -22.41 22.78 57.84
N TYR A 294 -21.62 23.84 57.66
CA TYR A 294 -20.20 23.89 58.03
C TYR A 294 -20.01 23.47 59.49
N THR A 295 -19.39 22.31 59.72
CA THR A 295 -18.67 22.04 60.97
C THR A 295 -17.23 22.45 60.75
N THR A 296 -16.78 23.48 61.47
CA THR A 296 -15.39 23.93 61.46
C THR A 296 -14.50 22.86 62.07
N ARG A 297 -13.91 22.00 61.22
CA ARG A 297 -12.92 21.01 61.63
C ARG A 297 -11.53 21.67 61.66
N ALA A 298 -10.96 21.74 62.86
CA ALA A 298 -9.64 22.32 63.12
C ALA A 298 -8.54 21.67 62.27
N ALA A 299 -7.72 22.51 61.64
CA ALA A 299 -6.57 22.11 60.85
C ALA A 299 -5.50 21.49 61.76
N LYS A 300 -5.25 20.19 61.59
CA LYS A 300 -4.01 19.56 62.06
C LYS A 300 -2.96 19.68 60.97
N VAL A 301 -1.94 20.48 61.28
CA VAL A 301 -0.66 20.57 60.59
C VAL A 301 -0.05 19.16 60.53
N ALA A 302 0.14 18.64 59.32
CA ALA A 302 0.89 17.41 59.10
C ALA A 302 2.14 17.72 58.27
N THR A 303 3.24 17.27 58.83
CA THR A 303 4.64 17.49 58.50
C THR A 303 5.07 16.95 57.14
N ARG A 304 6.01 17.69 56.57
CA ARG A 304 6.72 17.50 55.29
C ARG A 304 7.78 16.40 55.43
N ALA A 305 7.91 15.49 54.46
CA ALA A 305 9.09 14.63 54.28
C ALA A 305 9.36 14.32 52.78
N PRO A 306 10.60 13.99 52.37
CA PRO A 306 11.14 14.39 51.07
C PRO A 306 11.40 13.27 50.02
N ARG A 307 11.46 13.72 48.75
CA ARG A 307 12.18 13.22 47.53
C ARG A 307 12.75 11.79 47.50
N ARG A 308 12.55 11.12 46.35
CA ARG A 308 13.63 10.43 45.60
C ARG A 308 13.39 10.46 44.08
N ARG A 309 14.39 10.97 43.34
CA ARG A 309 14.58 10.82 41.89
C ARG A 309 15.31 9.50 41.63
N ALA A 310 14.96 8.79 40.57
CA ALA A 310 15.81 7.76 39.99
C ALA A 310 15.88 7.96 38.48
N THR A 311 17.09 8.29 38.04
CA THR A 311 17.55 8.31 36.64
C THR A 311 18.16 6.94 36.37
N GLN A 312 17.81 6.28 35.27
CA GLN A 312 18.69 5.28 34.66
C GLN A 312 18.70 5.42 33.14
N ARG A 313 19.91 5.26 32.61
CA ARG A 313 20.35 5.53 31.26
C ARG A 313 21.07 4.26 30.77
N SER A 314 20.70 3.80 29.58
CA SER A 314 21.59 3.35 28.48
C SER A 314 22.02 1.89 28.28
N TYR A 315 22.13 1.60 26.96
CA TYR A 315 22.87 0.57 26.18
C TYR A 315 22.31 -0.86 26.14
N ASN A 316 22.34 -1.65 25.05
CA ASN A 316 22.89 -1.63 23.68
C ASN A 316 22.09 -2.73 22.90
N GLU A 317 21.93 -2.79 21.57
CA GLU A 317 22.73 -3.48 20.53
C GLU A 317 21.89 -3.38 19.23
N ARG A 318 22.35 -2.81 18.10
CA ARG A 318 23.22 -3.35 17.03
C ARG A 318 22.90 -4.80 16.60
N ASN A 319 22.19 -4.91 15.46
CA ASN A 319 22.50 -5.74 14.29
C ASN A 319 21.37 -5.59 13.27
N ASN A 320 21.68 -5.11 12.04
CA ASN A 320 20.94 -5.33 10.76
C ASN A 320 21.31 -4.24 9.74
N GLU A 321 22.53 -4.26 9.21
CA GLU A 321 23.05 -3.21 8.32
C GLU A 321 22.55 -3.31 6.86
N ASP A 322 21.95 -4.43 6.45
CA ASP A 322 21.47 -4.61 5.07
C ASP A 322 19.97 -4.28 4.89
N ASP A 323 19.12 -4.56 5.90
CA ASP A 323 17.74 -4.04 5.96
C ASP A 323 17.71 -2.52 6.21
N GLU A 324 18.72 -1.99 6.93
CA GLU A 324 18.81 -0.56 7.19
C GLU A 324 19.08 0.28 5.93
N ARG A 325 19.75 -0.23 4.89
CA ARG A 325 19.97 0.58 3.67
C ARG A 325 18.68 0.79 2.88
N PHE A 326 17.83 -0.24 2.78
CA PHE A 326 16.52 -0.12 2.13
C PHE A 326 15.54 0.68 3.02
N MET A 327 15.50 0.40 4.33
CA MET A 327 14.69 1.17 5.27
C MET A 327 15.16 2.62 5.43
N ASN A 328 16.45 2.95 5.28
CA ASN A 328 16.94 4.32 5.35
C ASN A 328 16.59 5.15 4.11
N THR A 329 16.55 4.55 2.92
CA THR A 329 16.07 5.25 1.72
C THR A 329 14.56 5.48 1.77
N PHE A 330 13.78 4.57 2.36
CA PHE A 330 12.34 4.75 2.62
C PHE A 330 12.04 5.71 3.79
N ARG A 331 12.74 5.60 4.93
CA ARG A 331 12.61 6.53 6.08
C ARG A 331 12.98 7.96 5.71
N ARG A 332 13.99 8.17 4.84
CA ARG A 332 14.34 9.50 4.33
C ARG A 332 13.22 10.11 3.47
N ARG A 333 12.41 9.31 2.76
CA ARG A 333 11.23 9.78 2.01
C ARG A 333 10.07 10.16 2.93
N ASN A 334 9.87 9.42 4.03
CA ASN A 334 8.82 9.70 5.02
C ASN A 334 9.17 10.86 5.98
N ARG A 335 10.45 11.23 6.16
CA ARG A 335 10.86 12.33 7.05
C ARG A 335 10.59 13.73 6.51
N ALA A 336 10.39 13.88 5.19
CA ALA A 336 10.15 15.17 4.56
C ALA A 336 8.75 15.75 4.84
N PHE A 337 7.84 14.94 5.42
CA PHE A 337 6.45 15.31 5.69
C PHE A 337 6.01 15.00 7.12
N ASP A 338 6.97 14.85 8.04
CA ASP A 338 6.69 14.64 9.46
C ASP A 338 6.27 15.96 10.10
N ILE A 339 4.98 16.31 9.99
CA ILE A 339 4.37 17.53 10.56
C ILE A 339 4.20 17.43 12.09
N SER A 340 4.82 16.42 12.73
CA SER A 340 4.73 16.20 14.17
C SER A 340 5.78 16.96 14.99
N LEU A 341 6.70 17.70 14.35
CA LEU A 341 7.64 18.56 15.07
C LEU A 341 6.95 19.84 15.54
N PRO A 342 7.03 20.20 16.84
CA PRO A 342 6.60 21.51 17.28
C PRO A 342 7.49 22.57 16.62
N LEU A 343 6.87 23.53 15.92
CA LEU A 343 7.52 24.74 15.45
C LEU A 343 8.09 25.47 16.68
N SER A 344 9.39 25.32 16.91
CA SER A 344 10.14 26.18 17.81
C SER A 344 10.44 27.48 17.08
N LYS A 345 9.64 28.50 17.37
CA LYS A 345 10.08 29.81 17.90
C LYS A 345 8.87 30.68 18.18
#